data_AF-A0A0C1Z5S4-F1
#
_entry.id   AF-A0A0C1Z5S4-F1
#
_cell.length_a   1.000
_cell.length_b   1.000
_cell.length_c   1.000
_cell.angle_alpha   90.00
_cell.angle_beta   90.00
_cell.angle_gamma   90.00
#
_symmetry.space_group_name_H-M   'P 1'
#
loop_
_entity.id
_entity.type
_entity.pdbx_description
1 polymer ?
#
loop_
_entity_poly.entity_id
_entity_poly.type
_entity_poly.pdbx_seq_one_letter_code
_entity_poly.pdbx_strand_id
1 'polypeptide(L)'
;MSVNEKKRGRPAAKQSQLSTENILDTAKSLMIKDGKVPSIRSLATQLNVDPMAIYYYFKNKNALLEALTTSLVEEIYQPKVNEDWQGELKNLCVSYIELLREYNGLLQTMLSMTSHGPAQVFTERYQIIVQPLALSPQVEKDSLDLLADYLHGFAFSISCCHDASLIKTEMMDGPLNLICSSLLASRT
;
A
#
# COMPACT_ATOMS: atom_id res chain seq x y z
N MET A 1 55.74 -2.92 -33.39
CA MET A 1 55.20 -2.09 -32.28
C MET A 1 54.23 -1.10 -32.91
N SER A 2 52.97 -0.91 -32.54
CA SER A 2 52.12 -1.46 -31.48
C SER A 2 50.67 -1.42 -31.99
N VAL A 3 49.91 -2.49 -31.77
CA VAL A 3 48.47 -2.51 -32.03
C VAL A 3 47.77 -1.85 -30.84
N ASN A 4 47.05 -0.76 -31.09
CA ASN A 4 46.34 -0.02 -30.05
C ASN A 4 45.00 -0.73 -29.76
N GLU A 5 45.00 -1.66 -28.82
CA GLU A 5 43.78 -2.31 -28.33
C GLU A 5 42.92 -1.29 -27.56
N LYS A 6 41.84 -0.82 -28.20
CA LYS A 6 40.77 -0.12 -27.51
C LYS A 6 40.09 -1.09 -26.54
N LYS A 7 40.49 -1.04 -25.25
CA LYS A 7 39.75 -1.63 -24.13
C LYS A 7 38.30 -1.14 -24.19
N ARG A 8 37.37 -2.02 -24.60
CA ARG A 8 35.94 -1.88 -24.33
C ARG A 8 35.75 -1.98 -22.82
N GLY A 9 35.87 -0.84 -22.14
CA GLY A 9 35.54 -0.73 -20.72
C GLY A 9 34.04 -0.83 -20.53
N ARG A 10 33.58 -1.88 -19.85
CA ARG A 10 32.25 -1.93 -19.21
C ARG A 10 32.14 -0.72 -18.27
N PRO A 11 31.06 0.08 -18.29
CA PRO A 11 30.92 1.18 -17.34
C PRO A 11 31.03 0.66 -15.91
N ALA A 12 31.69 1.45 -15.07
CA ALA A 12 32.07 1.11 -13.71
C ALA A 12 30.89 0.57 -12.89
N ALA A 13 31.16 -0.48 -12.12
CA ALA A 13 30.27 -1.12 -11.15
C ALA A 13 29.94 -0.20 -9.95
N LYS A 14 29.27 0.91 -10.24
CA LYS A 14 28.67 1.85 -9.28
C LYS A 14 27.31 2.39 -9.74
N GLN A 15 26.77 1.90 -10.86
CA GLN A 15 25.33 1.96 -11.09
C GLN A 15 24.71 0.94 -10.14
N SER A 16 23.93 1.41 -9.16
CA SER A 16 22.99 0.57 -8.41
C SER A 16 22.29 -0.31 -9.43
N GLN A 17 22.55 -1.62 -9.39
CA GLN A 17 22.00 -2.55 -10.37
C GLN A 17 20.48 -2.40 -10.33
N LEU A 18 19.88 -2.14 -11.49
CA LEU A 18 18.44 -2.02 -11.59
C LEU A 18 17.83 -3.34 -11.06
N SER A 19 16.90 -3.23 -10.13
CA SER A 19 16.19 -4.37 -9.53
C SER A 19 14.75 -3.96 -9.29
N THR A 20 13.87 -4.94 -9.09
CA THR A 20 12.47 -4.69 -8.75
C THR A 20 12.37 -3.83 -7.49
N GLU A 21 13.14 -4.17 -6.46
CA GLU A 21 13.17 -3.46 -5.18
C GLU A 21 13.61 -2.00 -5.35
N ASN A 22 14.73 -1.76 -6.06
CA ASN A 22 15.23 -0.40 -6.28
C ASN A 22 14.23 0.46 -7.10
N ILE A 23 13.52 -0.14 -8.05
CA ILE A 23 12.46 0.55 -8.80
C ILE A 23 11.30 0.94 -7.87
N LEU A 24 10.86 0.01 -7.01
CA LEU A 24 9.77 0.26 -6.06
C LEU A 24 10.15 1.31 -5.01
N ASP A 25 11.34 1.21 -4.40
CA ASP A 25 11.83 2.16 -3.40
C ASP A 25 11.96 3.58 -3.98
N THR A 26 12.43 3.67 -5.23
CA THR A 26 12.49 4.96 -5.93
C THR A 26 11.09 5.50 -6.22
N ALA A 27 10.13 4.63 -6.57
CA ALA A 27 8.75 5.04 -6.77
C ALA A 27 8.10 5.54 -5.47
N LYS A 28 8.30 4.85 -4.34
CA LYS A 28 7.84 5.29 -3.01
C LYS A 28 8.42 6.67 -2.66
N SER A 29 9.72 6.84 -2.84
CA SER A 29 10.42 8.11 -2.59
C SER A 29 9.87 9.26 -3.45
N LEU A 30 9.57 9.00 -4.72
CA LEU A 30 8.96 9.98 -5.61
C LEU A 30 7.52 10.32 -5.21
N MET A 31 6.74 9.35 -4.71
CA MET A 31 5.38 9.63 -4.24
C MET A 31 5.36 10.58 -3.05
N ILE A 32 6.24 10.36 -2.07
CA ILE A 32 6.38 11.25 -0.91
C ILE A 32 6.84 12.64 -1.36
N LYS A 33 7.86 12.70 -2.23
CA LYS A 33 8.45 13.97 -2.68
C LYS A 33 7.51 14.81 -3.55
N ASP A 34 6.87 14.19 -4.53
CA ASP A 34 6.08 14.88 -5.55
C ASP A 34 4.58 14.90 -5.23
N GLY A 35 4.16 14.19 -4.18
CA GLY A 35 2.76 14.11 -3.73
C GLY A 35 1.83 13.45 -4.75
N LYS A 36 2.36 12.55 -5.59
CA LYS A 36 1.58 11.84 -6.62
C LYS A 36 2.27 10.59 -7.10
N VAL A 37 1.50 9.70 -7.72
CA VAL A 37 2.00 8.50 -8.39
C VAL A 37 2.96 8.87 -9.53
N PRO A 38 4.19 8.33 -9.54
CA PRO A 38 5.17 8.66 -10.58
C PRO A 38 4.76 8.12 -11.95
N SER A 39 5.18 8.84 -13.00
CA SER A 39 5.15 8.32 -14.36
C SER A 39 6.34 7.40 -14.62
N ILE A 40 6.25 6.53 -15.63
CA ILE A 40 7.40 5.71 -16.06
C ILE A 40 8.60 6.58 -16.45
N ARG A 41 8.36 7.74 -17.09
CA ARG A 41 9.41 8.67 -17.49
C ARG A 41 10.10 9.34 -16.29
N SER A 42 9.32 9.81 -15.31
CA SER A 42 9.89 10.42 -14.10
C SER A 42 10.68 9.39 -13.28
N LEU A 43 10.19 8.15 -13.19
CA LEU A 43 10.90 7.06 -12.53
C LEU A 43 12.21 6.70 -13.24
N ALA A 44 12.18 6.57 -14.57
CA ALA A 44 13.36 6.31 -15.38
C ALA A 44 14.42 7.42 -15.26
N THR A 45 13.97 8.68 -15.23
CA THR A 45 14.83 9.85 -15.03
C THR A 45 15.51 9.79 -13.66
N GLN A 46 14.76 9.49 -12.60
CA GLN A 46 15.29 9.39 -11.24
C GLN A 46 16.29 8.23 -11.09
N LEU A 47 16.05 7.12 -11.79
CA LEU A 47 16.93 5.94 -11.82
C LEU A 47 18.11 6.08 -12.80
N ASN A 48 18.16 7.16 -13.60
CA ASN A 48 19.13 7.37 -14.68
C ASN A 48 19.19 6.18 -15.68
N VAL A 49 18.03 5.70 -16.11
CA VAL A 49 17.87 4.61 -17.08
C VAL A 49 16.91 5.00 -18.20
N ASP A 50 16.92 4.23 -19.30
CA ASP A 50 15.88 4.34 -20.33
C ASP A 50 14.54 3.78 -19.81
N PRO A 51 13.38 4.39 -20.14
CA PRO A 51 12.06 3.86 -19.79
C PRO A 51 11.85 2.37 -20.12
N MET A 52 12.43 1.85 -21.20
CA MET A 52 12.35 0.44 -21.57
C MET A 52 13.02 -0.48 -20.55
N ALA A 53 14.03 0.00 -19.82
CA ALA A 53 14.67 -0.79 -18.76
C ALA A 53 13.69 -1.13 -17.63
N ILE A 54 12.72 -0.26 -17.33
CA ILE A 54 11.67 -0.54 -16.33
C ILE A 54 10.71 -1.62 -16.83
N TYR A 55 10.38 -1.59 -18.13
CA TYR A 55 9.48 -2.58 -18.71
C TYR A 55 10.05 -4.01 -18.77
N TYR A 56 11.37 -4.16 -18.61
CA TYR A 56 11.99 -5.47 -18.41
C TYR A 56 11.53 -6.13 -17.09
N TYR A 57 11.29 -5.34 -16.04
CA TYR A 57 10.85 -5.82 -14.73
C TYR A 57 9.32 -5.86 -14.61
N PHE A 58 8.64 -4.92 -15.26
CA PHE A 58 7.18 -4.79 -15.18
C PHE A 58 6.57 -4.74 -16.58
N LYS A 59 5.65 -5.68 -16.88
CA LYS A 59 5.05 -5.78 -18.23
C LYS A 59 4.38 -4.50 -18.71
N ASN A 60 3.85 -3.70 -17.80
CA ASN A 60 3.19 -2.42 -18.08
C ASN A 60 3.15 -1.56 -16.80
N LYS A 61 2.66 -0.32 -16.91
CA LYS A 61 2.52 0.59 -15.77
C LYS A 61 1.62 0.01 -14.66
N ASN A 62 0.53 -0.67 -15.02
CA ASN A 62 -0.40 -1.22 -14.03
C ASN A 62 0.27 -2.31 -13.18
N ALA A 63 1.08 -3.18 -13.78
CA ALA A 63 1.85 -4.19 -13.06
C ALA A 63 2.87 -3.56 -12.08
N LEU A 64 3.48 -2.44 -12.45
CA LEU A 64 4.34 -1.67 -11.55
C LEU A 64 3.54 -1.08 -10.38
N LEU A 65 2.39 -0.46 -10.66
CA LEU A 65 1.54 0.14 -9.63
C LEU A 65 0.97 -0.92 -8.68
N GLU A 66 0.60 -2.09 -9.20
CA GLU A 66 0.16 -3.22 -8.40
C GLU A 66 1.26 -3.68 -7.45
N ALA A 67 2.47 -3.94 -7.96
CA ALA A 67 3.62 -4.33 -7.13
C ALA A 67 3.99 -3.25 -6.09
N LEU A 68 3.94 -1.97 -6.48
CA LEU A 68 4.18 -0.85 -5.57
C LEU A 68 3.14 -0.79 -4.45
N THR A 69 1.87 -0.92 -4.80
CA THR A 69 0.77 -0.85 -3.85
C THR A 69 0.79 -2.06 -2.91
N THR A 70 1.01 -3.27 -3.44
CA THR A 70 1.17 -4.47 -2.61
C THR A 70 2.32 -4.30 -1.64
N SER A 71 3.48 -3.85 -2.09
CA SER A 71 4.64 -3.60 -1.22
C SER A 71 4.36 -2.56 -0.13
N LEU A 72 3.59 -1.53 -0.43
CA LEU A 72 3.18 -0.52 0.56
C LEU A 72 2.16 -1.07 1.58
N VAL A 73 1.20 -1.89 1.15
CA VAL A 73 0.25 -2.54 2.06
C VAL A 73 0.94 -3.66 2.87
N GLU A 74 2.01 -4.27 2.39
CA GLU A 74 2.81 -5.19 3.20
C GLU A 74 3.47 -4.49 4.41
N GLU A 75 3.74 -3.18 4.31
CA GLU A 75 4.35 -2.39 5.38
C GLU A 75 3.36 -1.92 6.47
N ILE A 76 2.04 -2.08 6.26
CA ILE A 76 1.09 -1.70 7.32
C ILE A 76 1.22 -2.63 8.53
N TYR A 77 0.49 -2.33 9.60
CA TYR A 77 0.55 -3.09 10.85
C TYR A 77 0.28 -4.59 10.64
N GLN A 78 1.19 -5.43 11.16
CA GLN A 78 1.02 -6.89 11.19
C GLN A 78 0.38 -7.28 12.54
N PRO A 79 -0.85 -7.80 12.54
CA PRO A 79 -1.53 -8.15 13.78
C PRO A 79 -0.90 -9.36 14.45
N LYS A 80 -1.02 -9.38 15.78
CA LYS A 80 -0.70 -10.55 16.60
C LYS A 80 -2.00 -11.27 16.97
N VAL A 81 -1.92 -12.59 17.10
CA VAL A 81 -3.01 -13.34 17.73
C VAL A 81 -3.04 -12.94 19.20
N ASN A 82 -4.05 -12.16 19.57
CA ASN A 82 -4.17 -11.50 20.87
C ASN A 82 -5.63 -11.56 21.35
N GLU A 83 -5.85 -11.52 22.66
CA GLU A 83 -7.19 -11.44 23.25
C GLU A 83 -7.84 -10.06 23.00
N ASP A 84 -7.03 -9.01 22.88
CA ASP A 84 -7.48 -7.65 22.53
C ASP A 84 -7.61 -7.46 21.01
N TRP A 85 -8.53 -8.21 20.39
CA TRP A 85 -8.77 -8.13 18.95
C TRP A 85 -9.27 -6.74 18.50
N GLN A 86 -9.98 -6.00 19.36
CA GLN A 86 -10.41 -4.64 19.05
C GLN A 86 -9.21 -3.69 18.91
N GLY A 87 -8.23 -3.80 19.81
CA GLY A 87 -6.98 -3.06 19.73
C GLY A 87 -6.19 -3.39 18.47
N GLU A 88 -6.08 -4.69 18.13
CA GLU A 88 -5.42 -5.12 16.89
C GLU A 88 -6.14 -4.58 15.64
N LEU A 89 -7.47 -4.59 15.62
CA LEU A 89 -8.27 -4.04 14.52
C LEU A 89 -8.05 -2.53 14.37
N LYS A 90 -8.05 -1.79 15.48
CA LYS A 90 -7.76 -0.35 15.49
C LYS A 90 -6.35 -0.08 14.96
N ASN A 91 -5.34 -0.81 15.41
CA ASN A 91 -3.96 -0.63 14.93
C ASN A 91 -3.83 -0.89 13.42
N LEU A 92 -4.50 -1.93 12.91
CA LEU A 92 -4.55 -2.21 11.48
C LEU A 92 -5.19 -1.06 10.69
N CYS A 93 -6.35 -0.57 11.14
CA CYS A 93 -7.08 0.53 10.51
C CYS A 93 -6.27 1.83 10.52
N VAL A 94 -5.68 2.20 11.66
CA VAL A 94 -4.84 3.40 11.80
C VAL A 94 -3.64 3.31 10.86
N SER A 95 -2.93 2.18 10.84
CA SER A 95 -1.77 2.00 9.96
C SER A 95 -2.15 2.08 8.48
N TYR A 96 -3.31 1.54 8.09
CA TYR A 96 -3.81 1.64 6.72
C TYR A 96 -4.15 3.09 6.33
N ILE A 97 -4.81 3.85 7.21
CA ILE A 97 -5.13 5.26 6.95
C ILE A 97 -3.86 6.11 6.88
N GLU A 98 -2.89 5.89 7.74
CA GLU A 98 -1.62 6.64 7.71
C GLU A 98 -0.83 6.34 6.42
N LEU A 99 -0.83 5.08 5.95
CA LEU A 99 -0.29 4.76 4.63
C LEU A 99 -0.99 5.56 3.52
N LEU A 100 -2.33 5.58 3.50
CA LEU A 100 -3.07 6.31 2.48
C LEU A 100 -2.88 7.84 2.58
N ARG A 101 -2.64 8.36 3.78
CA ARG A 101 -2.32 9.77 4.04
C ARG A 101 -0.94 10.15 3.54
N GLU A 102 0.06 9.29 3.75
CA GLU A 102 1.45 9.53 3.35
C GLU A 102 1.61 9.45 1.83
N TYR A 103 0.92 8.52 1.18
CA TYR A 103 1.06 8.24 -0.25
C TYR A 103 -0.12 8.78 -1.07
N ASN A 104 -0.05 10.07 -1.42
CA ASN A 104 -1.07 10.73 -2.24
C ASN A 104 -1.35 10.01 -3.57
N GLY A 105 -2.64 9.80 -3.86
CA GLY A 105 -3.11 9.08 -5.05
C GLY A 105 -3.05 7.55 -4.94
N LEU A 106 -2.56 6.99 -3.82
CA LEU A 106 -2.55 5.54 -3.59
C LEU A 106 -3.96 4.97 -3.54
N LEU A 107 -4.89 5.62 -2.83
CA LEU A 107 -6.30 5.19 -2.76
C LEU A 107 -6.93 5.08 -4.16
N GLN A 108 -6.80 6.14 -4.98
CA GLN A 108 -7.34 6.13 -6.34
C GLN A 108 -6.67 5.04 -7.20
N THR A 109 -5.36 4.82 -7.00
CA THR A 109 -4.61 3.77 -7.68
C THR A 109 -5.16 2.40 -7.31
N MET A 110 -5.33 2.11 -6.03
CA MET A 110 -5.95 0.87 -5.51
C MET A 110 -7.34 0.63 -6.12
N LEU A 111 -8.23 1.63 -6.05
CA LEU A 111 -9.60 1.50 -6.54
C LEU A 111 -9.71 1.34 -8.06
N SER A 112 -8.67 1.69 -8.81
CA SER A 112 -8.61 1.51 -10.27
C SER A 112 -8.08 0.14 -10.71
N MET A 113 -7.57 -0.67 -9.78
CA MET A 113 -6.99 -1.97 -10.10
C MET A 113 -8.08 -3.02 -10.36
N THR A 114 -7.77 -3.94 -11.28
CA THR A 114 -8.60 -5.13 -11.54
C THR A 114 -8.11 -6.36 -10.77
N SER A 115 -6.98 -6.24 -10.07
CA SER A 115 -6.36 -7.32 -9.27
C SER A 115 -6.72 -7.15 -7.79
N HIS A 116 -6.79 -8.27 -7.07
CA HIS A 116 -7.06 -8.31 -5.64
C HIS A 116 -5.78 -8.26 -4.79
N GLY A 117 -4.58 -8.21 -5.41
CA GLY A 117 -3.29 -8.36 -4.73
C GLY A 117 -3.11 -7.47 -3.49
N PRO A 118 -3.20 -6.13 -3.61
CA PRO A 118 -3.03 -5.24 -2.46
C PRO A 118 -4.12 -5.41 -1.39
N ALA A 119 -5.35 -5.72 -1.79
CA ALA A 119 -6.46 -5.94 -0.86
C ALA A 119 -6.28 -7.23 -0.05
N GLN A 120 -5.68 -8.26 -0.65
CA GLN A 120 -5.46 -9.56 -0.01
C GLN A 120 -4.64 -9.45 1.27
N VAL A 121 -3.60 -8.61 1.30
CA VAL A 121 -2.77 -8.41 2.50
C VAL A 121 -3.60 -7.87 3.68
N PHE A 122 -4.47 -6.88 3.41
CA PHE A 122 -5.37 -6.35 4.44
C PHE A 122 -6.39 -7.40 4.88
N THR A 123 -6.99 -8.13 3.92
CA THR A 123 -7.95 -9.20 4.18
C THR A 123 -7.37 -10.30 5.07
N GLU A 124 -6.17 -10.80 4.76
CA GLU A 124 -5.53 -11.85 5.56
C GLU A 124 -5.28 -11.38 7.00
N ARG A 125 -4.86 -10.13 7.18
CA ARG A 125 -4.63 -9.54 8.50
C ARG A 125 -5.93 -9.34 9.27
N TYR A 126 -6.98 -8.87 8.59
CA TYR A 126 -8.32 -8.77 9.17
C TYR A 126 -8.82 -10.14 9.66
N GLN A 127 -8.66 -11.19 8.85
CA GLN A 127 -9.07 -12.55 9.19
C GLN A 127 -8.35 -13.08 10.43
N ILE A 128 -7.04 -12.82 10.57
CA ILE A 128 -6.28 -13.17 11.78
C ILE A 128 -6.89 -12.51 13.02
N ILE A 129 -7.28 -11.23 12.91
CA ILE A 129 -7.82 -10.45 14.03
C ILE A 129 -9.19 -10.97 14.47
N VAL A 130 -10.09 -11.26 13.52
CA VAL A 130 -11.45 -11.68 13.84
C VAL A 130 -11.61 -13.19 14.06
N GLN A 131 -10.56 -13.98 13.80
CA GLN A 131 -10.55 -15.44 14.02
C GLN A 131 -11.12 -15.87 15.39
N PRO A 132 -10.78 -15.23 16.54
CA PRO A 132 -11.27 -15.65 17.85
C PRO A 132 -12.80 -15.48 18.03
N LEU A 133 -13.43 -14.69 17.16
CA LEU A 133 -14.87 -14.45 17.17
C LEU A 133 -15.67 -15.57 16.49
N ALA A 134 -15.01 -16.51 15.79
CA ALA A 134 -15.67 -17.61 15.09
C ALA A 134 -16.88 -17.13 14.27
N LEU A 135 -16.70 -16.07 13.47
CA LEU A 135 -17.79 -15.51 12.68
C LEU A 135 -18.22 -16.50 11.59
N SER A 136 -19.49 -16.42 11.18
CA SER A 136 -19.89 -17.08 9.94
C SER A 136 -19.18 -16.44 8.73
N PRO A 137 -18.90 -17.18 7.64
CA PRO A 137 -18.23 -16.62 6.46
C PRO A 137 -18.95 -15.40 5.86
N GLN A 138 -20.28 -15.36 5.96
CA GLN A 138 -21.08 -14.24 5.47
C GLN A 138 -20.85 -12.98 6.32
N VAL A 139 -20.88 -13.12 7.66
CA VAL A 139 -20.63 -12.01 8.58
C VAL A 139 -19.20 -11.50 8.44
N GLU A 140 -18.21 -12.39 8.33
CA GLU A 140 -16.81 -12.02 8.11
C GLU A 140 -16.65 -11.19 6.82
N LYS A 141 -17.26 -11.63 5.72
CA LYS A 141 -17.23 -10.89 4.45
C LYS A 141 -17.93 -9.54 4.56
N ASP A 142 -19.16 -9.51 5.05
CA ASP A 142 -19.96 -8.27 5.11
C ASP A 142 -19.33 -7.22 6.03
N SER A 143 -18.70 -7.66 7.11
CA SER A 143 -17.97 -6.78 8.02
C SER A 143 -16.66 -6.26 7.43
N LEU A 144 -15.93 -7.07 6.67
CA LEU A 144 -14.74 -6.62 5.93
C LEU A 144 -15.12 -5.58 4.88
N ASP A 145 -16.18 -5.83 4.10
CA ASP A 145 -16.68 -4.90 3.07
C ASP A 145 -17.09 -3.56 3.72
N LEU A 146 -17.85 -3.60 4.82
CA LEU A 146 -18.24 -2.42 5.58
C LEU A 146 -17.04 -1.63 6.12
N LEU A 147 -16.05 -2.34 6.68
CA LEU A 147 -14.84 -1.73 7.20
C LEU A 147 -14.02 -1.07 6.08
N ALA A 148 -13.86 -1.76 4.94
CA ALA A 148 -13.13 -1.23 3.79
C ALA A 148 -13.79 0.05 3.25
N ASP A 149 -15.11 0.03 3.04
CA ASP A 149 -15.87 1.20 2.57
C ASP A 149 -15.74 2.39 3.54
N TYR A 150 -15.80 2.12 4.85
CA TYR A 150 -15.57 3.14 5.87
C TYR A 150 -14.16 3.74 5.78
N LEU A 151 -13.12 2.91 5.72
CA LEU A 151 -11.73 3.35 5.66
C LEU A 151 -11.44 4.13 4.37
N HIS A 152 -11.97 3.69 3.23
CA HIS A 152 -11.83 4.39 1.96
C HIS A 152 -12.57 5.73 1.98
N GLY A 153 -13.78 5.80 2.53
CA GLY A 153 -14.49 7.06 2.71
C GLY A 153 -13.77 8.03 3.64
N PHE A 154 -13.16 7.52 4.72
CA PHE A 154 -12.35 8.30 5.65
C PHE A 154 -11.08 8.84 4.97
N ALA A 155 -10.32 7.97 4.29
CA ALA A 155 -9.12 8.35 3.54
C ALA A 155 -9.43 9.33 2.40
N PHE A 156 -10.55 9.13 1.70
CA PHE A 156 -11.01 10.06 0.67
C PHE A 156 -11.31 11.45 1.27
N SER A 157 -11.99 11.49 2.41
CA SER A 157 -12.25 12.75 3.13
C SER A 157 -10.96 13.47 3.53
N ILE A 158 -9.93 12.74 3.99
CA ILE A 158 -8.58 13.29 4.24
C ILE A 158 -8.02 13.91 2.97
N SER A 159 -8.07 13.20 1.84
CA SER A 159 -7.50 13.67 0.57
C SER A 159 -8.17 14.93 0.01
N CYS A 160 -9.44 15.17 0.35
CA CYS A 160 -10.19 16.37 -0.06
C CYS A 160 -10.01 17.55 0.92
N CYS A 161 -9.54 17.30 2.14
CA CYS A 161 -9.41 18.32 3.17
C CYS A 161 -8.11 19.11 2.99
N HIS A 162 -8.21 20.42 2.79
CA HIS A 162 -7.04 21.29 2.64
C HIS A 162 -6.35 21.61 3.97
N ASP A 163 -7.04 21.38 5.10
CA ASP A 163 -6.48 21.48 6.44
C ASP A 163 -6.43 20.10 7.09
N ALA A 164 -5.29 19.43 6.94
CA ALA A 164 -5.08 18.08 7.46
C ALA A 164 -5.23 17.97 8.99
N SER A 165 -5.20 19.09 9.73
CA SER A 165 -5.37 19.08 11.19
C SER A 165 -6.81 18.79 11.63
N LEU A 166 -7.78 18.97 10.73
CA LEU A 166 -9.20 18.76 10.98
C LEU A 166 -9.59 17.28 10.99
N ILE A 167 -8.86 16.42 10.28
CA ILE A 167 -9.18 15.00 10.17
C ILE A 167 -8.08 14.17 10.83
N LYS A 168 -8.34 13.82 12.09
CA LYS A 168 -7.43 13.05 12.93
C LYS A 168 -7.87 11.60 13.06
N THR A 169 -6.92 10.70 13.26
CA THR A 169 -7.18 9.26 13.34
C THR A 169 -8.06 8.86 14.53
N GLU A 170 -8.10 9.66 15.60
CA GLU A 170 -8.97 9.42 16.76
C GLU A 170 -10.47 9.54 16.40
N MET A 171 -10.80 10.22 15.29
CA MET A 171 -12.17 10.27 14.78
C MET A 171 -12.69 8.88 14.36
N MET A 172 -11.79 7.90 14.17
CA MET A 172 -12.18 6.52 13.90
C MET A 172 -12.64 5.76 15.14
N ASP A 173 -12.36 6.24 16.35
CA ASP A 173 -12.67 5.51 17.59
C ASP A 173 -14.16 5.23 17.74
N GLY A 174 -15.01 6.21 17.43
CA GLY A 174 -16.47 6.05 17.46
C GLY A 174 -16.97 5.00 16.46
N PRO A 175 -16.74 5.18 15.14
CA PRO A 175 -17.13 4.22 14.12
C PRO A 175 -16.55 2.81 14.32
N LEU A 176 -15.28 2.69 14.70
CA LEU A 176 -14.67 1.39 14.99
C LEU A 176 -15.33 0.72 16.20
N ASN A 177 -15.69 1.46 17.24
CA ASN A 177 -16.43 0.90 18.38
C ASN A 177 -17.82 0.36 17.96
N LEU A 178 -18.51 1.02 17.03
CA LEU A 178 -19.77 0.53 16.48
C LEU A 178 -19.58 -0.78 15.71
N ILE A 179 -18.58 -0.83 14.82
CA ILE A 179 -18.22 -2.04 14.06
C ILE A 179 -17.84 -3.18 15.01
N CYS A 180 -16.96 -2.92 15.99
CA CYS A 180 -16.54 -3.91 16.97
C CYS A 180 -17.71 -4.45 17.80
N SER A 181 -18.65 -3.58 18.21
CA SER A 181 -19.84 -4.01 18.95
C SER A 181 -20.74 -4.91 18.11
N SER A 182 -20.91 -4.59 16.82
CA SER A 182 -21.67 -5.42 15.88
C SER A 182 -21.01 -6.79 15.67
N LEU A 183 -19.69 -6.83 15.52
CA LEU A 183 -18.92 -8.07 15.38
C LEU A 183 -19.04 -8.96 16.62
N LEU A 184 -18.90 -8.37 17.81
CA LEU A 184 -19.01 -9.09 19.08
C LEU A 184 -20.40 -9.70 19.26
N ALA A 185 -21.46 -8.98 18.88
CA ALA A 185 -22.83 -9.50 18.91
C ALA A 185 -23.10 -10.61 17.88
N SER A 186 -22.25 -10.75 16.87
CA SER A 186 -22.39 -11.73 15.78
C SER A 186 -21.52 -12.97 15.96
N ARG A 187 -20.85 -13.10 17.11
CA ARG A 187 -20.00 -14.24 17.48
C ARG A 187 -20.81 -15.54 17.49
N THR A 188 -20.23 -16.65 17.02
CA THR A 188 -20.81 -17.99 17.17
C THR A 188 -20.12 -18.82 18.26
#